data_AF-A0AAN4D5M9-F1
#
_entry.id   AF-A0AAN4D5M9-F1
#
_cell.length_a   1.000
_cell.length_b   1.000
_cell.length_c   1.000
_cell.angle_alpha   90.00
_cell.angle_beta   90.00
_cell.angle_gamma   90.00
#
_symmetry.space_group_name_H-M   'P 1'
#
loop_
_entity.id
_entity.type
_entity.pdbx_description
1 polymer ?
#
loop_
_entity_poly.entity_id
_entity_poly.type
_entity_poly.pdbx_seq_one_letter_code
_entity_poly.pdbx_strand_id
1 'polypeptide(L)'
;MQGQGVLFGQIAAVLGIVIVGVWGATQWTAAALGYQLRLGSPWFDFFGTPVYHPWRLFEWWFFFDAYAPQVFDIGGSIAGGSGLLAVVVAIAMSVWRSRQAKLVTTYGSARWAEADDIRKAGLTQPAGVFLGKYRNEYLRHEGPEHVLTFAPTRSGKGVGLVVPTLLSWPASAVIHDIKGENWQITAGWRSRFSHCLLFNPTDAKSAAYNPLLEVRRGAHEVRDVQNIADILVDPEGALEKRNHWEKTSHALLVGAILHVLYAGEDKTLRGVANFLSDPASPFELTLHRMMTTKHLGGAPHPVVASAAREVLNKSDNERSGVLSTAMSFLGLYRDPTVAEVTSRCDWRIADLIASEHPVSLYLVVPPSDISRTKPLIRLILNQIGRRLTESLDGSDGIERRHKLLLMLDEFPALGRLDFFETALAFMAGYGIRSFLIAQSLNQIDKAYGQNHSILDNCHVRVTFATNDERTAKRISETLGTATELRAQRNYAGHRLAPWLGHLMVSRQETARPLLTPGEVMQLPTDEAVVMVS
;
A
#
# COMPACT_ATOMS: atom_id res chain seq x y z
N MET A 1 -15.56 36.15 17.77
CA MET A 1 -15.11 36.56 19.11
C MET A 1 -15.32 35.39 20.08
N GLN A 2 -14.36 34.48 20.22
CA GLN A 2 -14.31 33.62 21.39
C GLN A 2 -13.48 34.38 22.43
N GLY A 3 -14.15 34.80 23.50
CA GLY A 3 -13.52 35.53 24.58
C GLY A 3 -12.33 34.74 25.14
N GLN A 4 -11.27 35.46 25.49
CA GLN A 4 -10.26 34.95 26.41
C GLN A 4 -10.98 34.50 27.67
N GLY A 5 -11.28 33.21 27.78
CA GLY A 5 -11.89 32.63 28.97
C GLY A 5 -10.97 32.94 30.15
N VAL A 6 -11.49 33.71 31.10
CA VAL A 6 -10.83 33.94 32.39
C VAL A 6 -10.46 32.57 32.97
N LEU A 7 -9.22 32.47 33.48
CA LEU A 7 -8.56 31.21 33.88
C LEU A 7 -9.11 30.62 35.17
N PHE A 8 -10.44 30.57 35.32
CA PHE A 8 -11.09 30.23 36.58
C PHE A 8 -10.62 28.89 37.16
N GLY A 9 -10.40 27.87 36.32
CA GLY A 9 -9.89 26.57 36.79
C GLY A 9 -8.45 26.60 37.32
N GLN A 10 -7.54 27.31 36.63
CA GLN A 10 -6.15 27.44 37.07
C GLN A 10 -6.04 28.33 38.31
N ILE A 11 -6.82 29.43 38.33
CA ILE A 11 -6.90 30.34 39.47
C ILE A 11 -7.46 29.60 40.69
N ALA A 12 -8.54 28.83 40.54
CA ALA A 12 -9.12 28.04 41.62
C ALA A 12 -8.15 26.99 42.17
N ALA A 13 -7.40 26.28 41.31
CA ALA A 13 -6.42 25.29 41.74
C ALA A 13 -5.24 25.93 42.51
N VAL A 14 -4.70 27.05 42.00
CA VAL A 14 -3.61 27.79 42.66
C VAL A 14 -4.06 28.35 44.01
N LEU A 15 -5.22 29.02 44.05
CA LEU A 15 -5.78 29.54 45.29
C LEU A 15 -6.12 28.42 46.27
N GLY A 16 -6.65 27.30 45.79
CA GLY A 16 -6.93 26.12 46.62
C GLY A 16 -5.69 25.56 47.29
N ILE A 17 -4.57 25.40 46.56
CA ILE A 17 -3.30 24.92 47.11
C ILE A 17 -2.78 25.86 48.20
N VAL A 18 -2.80 27.18 47.94
CA VAL A 18 -2.33 28.17 48.91
C VAL A 18 -3.22 28.19 50.15
N ILE A 19 -4.55 28.18 50.00
CA ILE A 19 -5.48 28.19 51.13
C ILE A 19 -5.32 26.93 51.97
N VAL A 20 -5.28 25.75 51.35
CA VAL A 20 -5.12 24.46 52.06
C VAL A 20 -3.75 24.40 52.74
N GLY A 21 -2.69 24.85 52.08
CA GLY A 21 -1.34 24.85 52.64
C GLY A 21 -1.19 25.80 53.85
N VAL A 22 -1.71 27.02 53.74
CA VAL A 22 -1.74 27.99 54.85
C VAL A 22 -2.63 27.51 55.99
N TRP A 23 -3.76 26.86 55.68
CA TRP A 23 -4.64 26.30 56.69
C TRP A 23 -4.01 25.11 57.41
N GLY A 24 -3.35 24.23 56.67
CA GLY A 24 -2.56 23.12 57.20
C GLY A 24 -1.41 23.61 58.08
N ALA A 25 -0.68 24.64 57.65
CA ALA A 25 0.35 25.29 58.45
C ALA A 25 -0.21 25.87 59.76
N THR A 26 -1.41 26.46 59.71
CA THR A 26 -2.10 26.97 60.90
C THR A 26 -2.46 25.84 61.87
N GLN A 27 -3.06 24.75 61.39
CA GLN A 27 -3.43 23.63 62.27
C GLN A 27 -2.19 22.94 62.85
N TRP A 28 -1.14 22.78 62.03
CA TRP A 28 0.12 22.22 62.48
C TRP A 28 0.76 23.08 63.59
N THR A 29 0.76 24.41 63.42
CA THR A 29 1.28 25.35 64.41
C THR A 29 0.46 25.33 65.71
N ALA A 30 -0.87 25.24 65.60
CA ALA A 30 -1.76 25.10 66.76
C ALA A 30 -1.52 23.80 67.54
N ALA A 31 -1.32 22.69 66.81
CA ALA A 31 -1.01 21.39 67.39
C ALA A 31 0.37 21.39 68.07
N ALA A 32 1.39 21.97 67.43
CA ALA A 32 2.76 22.07 67.96
C ALA A 32 2.82 22.93 69.23
N LEU A 33 1.95 23.93 69.37
CA LEU A 33 1.81 24.74 70.57
C LEU A 33 0.85 24.14 71.61
N GLY A 34 0.24 22.98 71.33
CA GLY A 34 -0.63 22.27 72.26
C GLY A 34 -1.99 22.94 72.49
N TYR A 35 -2.54 23.64 71.49
CA TYR A 35 -3.87 24.25 71.55
C TYR A 35 -4.11 25.18 72.74
N GLN A 36 -3.10 25.96 73.13
CA GLN A 36 -3.18 26.87 74.27
C GLN A 36 -4.30 27.89 74.12
N LEU A 37 -4.97 28.22 75.24
CA LEU A 37 -6.02 29.23 75.32
C LEU A 37 -5.60 30.61 74.75
N ARG A 38 -4.30 30.93 74.77
CA ARG A 38 -3.74 32.18 74.23
C ARG A 38 -3.79 32.28 72.69
N LEU A 39 -4.01 31.16 71.99
CA LEU A 39 -4.21 31.15 70.54
C LEU A 39 -5.61 31.66 70.12
N GLY A 40 -6.49 31.89 71.10
CA GLY A 40 -7.85 32.37 70.90
C GLY A 40 -8.87 31.23 70.75
N SER A 41 -10.13 31.59 70.54
CA SER A 41 -11.21 30.62 70.34
C SER A 41 -11.06 29.92 68.98
N PRO A 42 -11.21 28.58 68.93
CA PRO A 42 -11.24 27.86 67.66
C PRO A 42 -12.47 28.27 66.85
N TRP A 43 -12.39 28.09 65.54
CA TRP A 43 -13.50 28.32 64.62
C TRP A 43 -14.60 27.26 64.83
N PHE A 44 -14.19 26.01 64.99
CA PHE A 44 -15.05 24.90 65.38
C PHE A 44 -14.20 23.75 65.97
N ASP A 45 -14.86 22.80 66.61
CA ASP A 45 -14.23 21.56 67.08
C ASP A 45 -14.52 20.43 66.09
N PHE A 46 -13.49 19.67 65.72
CA PHE A 46 -13.61 18.51 64.86
C PHE A 46 -13.07 17.28 65.58
N PHE A 47 -13.99 16.41 66.05
CA PHE A 47 -13.65 15.18 66.79
C PHE A 47 -12.70 15.41 67.98
N GLY A 48 -12.92 16.47 68.76
CA GLY A 48 -12.11 16.83 69.92
C GLY A 48 -10.81 17.57 69.59
N THR A 49 -10.61 17.96 68.32
CA THR A 49 -9.48 18.77 67.88
C THR A 49 -9.95 20.19 67.51
N PRO A 50 -9.44 21.25 68.18
CA PRO A 50 -9.78 22.62 67.84
C PRO A 50 -9.25 23.02 66.46
N VAL A 51 -10.14 23.49 65.56
CA VAL A 51 -9.79 23.94 64.21
C VAL A 51 -9.81 25.46 64.13
N TYR A 52 -8.71 26.05 63.66
CA TYR A 52 -8.55 27.51 63.57
C TYR A 52 -8.69 28.04 62.14
N HIS A 53 -8.97 29.35 61.97
CA HIS A 53 -9.01 29.98 60.65
C HIS A 53 -7.62 30.04 59.98
N PRO A 54 -7.51 29.90 58.66
CA PRO A 54 -6.23 29.87 57.94
C PRO A 54 -5.29 31.08 58.18
N TRP A 55 -5.82 32.27 58.44
CA TRP A 55 -4.98 33.47 58.64
C TRP A 55 -4.42 33.61 60.07
N ARG A 56 -4.88 32.79 61.03
CA ARG A 56 -4.44 32.87 62.43
C ARG A 56 -2.95 32.64 62.60
N LEU A 57 -2.33 31.86 61.71
CA LEU A 57 -0.88 31.66 61.68
C LEU A 57 -0.12 32.99 61.70
N PHE A 58 -0.52 33.97 60.90
CA PHE A 58 0.18 35.26 60.79
C PHE A 58 0.01 36.14 62.03
N GLU A 59 -1.19 36.12 62.63
CA GLU A 59 -1.44 36.82 63.90
C GLU A 59 -0.60 36.22 65.02
N TRP A 60 -0.60 34.90 65.16
CA TRP A 60 0.20 34.22 66.17
C TRP A 60 1.68 34.42 65.95
N TRP A 61 2.13 34.38 64.70
CA TRP A 61 3.51 34.65 64.37
C TRP A 61 3.89 36.07 64.81
N PHE A 62 3.10 37.09 64.47
CA PHE A 62 3.40 38.47 64.88
C PHE A 62 3.49 38.67 66.41
N PHE A 63 2.61 38.03 67.18
CA PHE A 63 2.55 38.23 68.64
C PHE A 63 3.42 37.28 69.46
N PHE A 64 3.68 36.08 68.97
CA PHE A 64 4.28 34.99 69.76
C PHE A 64 5.60 34.45 69.21
N ASP A 65 6.13 34.98 68.11
CA ASP A 65 7.41 34.58 67.50
C ASP A 65 8.54 34.45 68.54
N ALA A 66 8.70 35.47 69.37
CA ALA A 66 9.76 35.57 70.37
C ALA A 66 9.77 34.42 71.40
N TYR A 67 8.65 33.70 71.56
CA TYR A 67 8.51 32.62 72.54
C TYR A 67 8.73 31.22 71.95
N ALA A 68 8.46 31.03 70.66
CA ALA A 68 8.56 29.73 69.99
C ALA A 68 9.01 29.86 68.52
N PRO A 69 10.19 30.46 68.28
CA PRO A 69 10.61 30.85 66.92
C PRO A 69 10.70 29.65 65.98
N GLN A 70 11.24 28.51 66.45
CA GLN A 70 11.36 27.30 65.64
C GLN A 70 10.00 26.74 65.17
N VAL A 71 8.94 26.88 65.97
CA VAL A 71 7.61 26.40 65.60
C VAL A 71 7.01 27.30 64.53
N PHE A 72 7.14 28.62 64.67
CA PHE A 72 6.66 29.56 63.66
C PHE A 72 7.47 29.51 62.37
N ASP A 73 8.78 29.27 62.42
CA ASP A 73 9.62 29.04 61.25
C ASP A 73 9.17 27.80 60.46
N ILE A 74 8.88 26.69 61.15
CA ILE A 74 8.40 25.47 60.49
C ILE A 74 6.99 25.68 59.93
N GLY A 75 6.06 26.28 60.69
CA GLY A 75 4.72 26.62 60.20
C GLY A 75 4.77 27.55 58.98
N GLY A 76 5.66 28.55 59.03
CA GLY A 76 5.97 29.45 57.93
C GLY A 76 6.56 28.74 56.71
N SER A 77 7.46 27.77 56.91
CA SER A 77 8.03 26.96 55.83
C SER A 77 6.97 26.10 55.13
N ILE A 78 5.98 25.57 55.87
CA ILE A 78 4.85 24.82 55.32
C ILE A 78 3.95 25.75 54.49
N ALA A 79 3.62 26.93 55.03
CA ALA A 79 2.83 27.94 54.31
C ALA A 79 3.56 28.44 53.05
N GLY A 80 4.85 28.80 53.15
CA GLY A 80 5.69 29.23 52.04
C GLY A 80 5.90 28.14 50.99
N GLY A 81 6.09 26.89 51.44
CA GLY A 81 6.19 25.71 50.58
C GLY A 81 4.94 25.48 49.74
N SER A 82 3.75 25.75 50.30
CA SER A 82 2.50 25.68 49.53
C SER A 82 2.40 26.72 48.42
N GLY A 83 2.96 27.93 48.63
CA GLY A 83 3.08 28.96 47.61
C GLY A 83 3.99 28.52 46.46
N LEU A 84 5.15 27.94 46.77
CA LEU A 84 6.06 27.38 45.77
C LEU A 84 5.41 26.23 44.98
N LEU A 85 4.70 25.33 45.67
CA LEU A 85 3.96 24.24 45.03
C LEU A 85 2.87 24.78 44.08
N ALA A 86 2.14 25.82 44.49
CA ALA A 86 1.12 26.44 43.66
C ALA A 86 1.71 27.05 42.37
N VAL A 87 2.91 27.65 42.45
CA VAL A 87 3.65 28.15 41.27
C VAL A 87 4.04 27.00 40.34
N VAL A 88 4.59 25.91 40.87
CA VAL A 88 4.96 24.73 40.07
C VAL A 88 3.74 24.14 39.35
N VAL A 89 2.62 23.99 40.06
CA VAL A 89 1.37 23.49 39.49
C VAL A 89 0.80 24.44 38.43
N ALA A 90 0.89 25.76 38.65
CA ALA A 90 0.49 26.75 37.65
C ALA A 90 1.31 26.64 36.36
N ILE A 91 2.64 26.46 36.48
CA ILE A 91 3.54 26.28 35.34
C ILE A 91 3.18 24.97 34.61
N ALA A 92 3.01 23.87 35.34
CA ALA A 92 2.65 22.57 34.76
C ALA A 92 1.32 22.61 33.98
N MET A 93 0.28 23.20 34.57
CA MET A 93 -1.02 23.39 33.91
C MET A 93 -0.91 24.29 32.67
N SER A 94 -0.09 25.35 32.73
CA SER A 94 0.14 26.23 31.58
C SER A 94 0.82 25.49 30.42
N VAL A 95 1.84 24.67 30.72
CA VAL A 95 2.54 23.82 29.73
C VAL A 95 1.60 22.79 29.13
N TRP A 96 0.81 22.09 29.96
CA TRP A 96 -0.13 21.07 29.49
C TRP A 96 -1.18 21.65 28.54
N ARG A 97 -1.77 22.79 28.91
CA ARG A 97 -2.73 23.47 28.04
C ARG A 97 -2.10 24.01 26.75
N SER A 98 -0.87 24.51 26.82
CA SER A 98 -0.15 24.94 25.61
C SER A 98 0.06 23.77 24.64
N ARG A 99 0.07 22.52 25.12
CA ARG A 99 0.07 21.32 24.28
C ARG A 99 -1.34 21.04 23.71
N GLN A 100 -2.41 21.20 24.50
CA GLN A 100 -3.78 21.06 23.99
C GLN A 100 -4.17 22.10 22.93
N ALA A 101 -3.69 23.33 23.04
CA ALA A 101 -3.94 24.37 22.02
C ALA A 101 -3.30 24.06 20.65
N LYS A 102 -2.44 23.03 20.56
CA LYS A 102 -1.92 22.51 19.29
C LYS A 102 -2.80 21.41 18.67
N LEU A 103 -3.85 20.96 19.37
CA LEU A 103 -4.78 19.92 18.93
C LEU A 103 -6.08 20.49 18.36
N VAL A 104 -6.03 21.67 17.76
CA VAL A 104 -7.20 22.27 17.11
C VAL A 104 -7.43 21.57 15.77
N THR A 105 -8.61 21.01 15.57
CA THR A 105 -8.96 20.21 14.36
C THR A 105 -10.21 20.72 13.64
N THR A 106 -10.59 21.99 13.85
CA THR A 106 -11.86 22.59 13.40
C THR A 106 -12.14 22.40 11.91
N TYR A 107 -11.12 22.48 11.05
CA TYR A 107 -11.23 22.31 9.60
C TYR A 107 -10.71 20.96 9.08
N GLY A 108 -10.20 20.12 9.98
CA GLY A 108 -9.59 18.83 9.65
C GLY A 108 -8.44 18.48 10.59
N SER A 109 -8.21 17.17 10.74
CA SER A 109 -7.24 16.57 11.67
C SER A 109 -6.04 15.94 10.96
N ALA A 110 -5.88 16.15 9.64
CA ALA A 110 -4.76 15.59 8.89
C ALA A 110 -3.44 16.10 9.47
N ARG A 111 -2.50 15.17 9.72
CA ARG A 111 -1.17 15.46 10.25
C ARG A 111 -0.18 14.42 9.76
N TRP A 112 1.10 14.78 9.77
CA TRP A 112 2.17 13.80 9.58
C TRP A 112 2.24 12.83 10.75
N ALA A 113 2.60 11.59 10.45
CA ALA A 113 2.82 10.55 11.45
C ALA A 113 4.02 10.91 12.35
N GLU A 114 3.86 10.68 13.65
CA GLU A 114 4.95 10.72 14.61
C GLU A 114 5.56 9.32 14.78
N ALA A 115 6.72 9.22 15.44
CA ALA A 115 7.40 7.94 15.63
C ALA A 115 6.52 6.87 16.30
N ASP A 116 5.62 7.29 17.19
CA ASP A 116 4.67 6.40 17.87
C ASP A 116 3.61 5.83 16.91
N ASP A 117 3.13 6.64 15.96
CA ASP A 117 2.19 6.19 14.92
C ASP A 117 2.86 5.17 13.99
N ILE A 118 4.10 5.47 13.57
CA ILE A 118 4.91 4.61 12.70
C ILE A 118 5.16 3.25 13.37
N ARG A 119 5.49 3.24 14.67
CA ARG A 119 5.66 1.99 15.44
C ARG A 119 4.35 1.22 15.61
N LYS A 120 3.23 1.91 15.90
CA LYS A 120 1.89 1.28 16.01
C LYS A 120 1.43 0.68 14.69
N ALA A 121 1.75 1.31 13.56
CA ALA A 121 1.50 0.79 12.23
C ALA A 121 2.45 -0.36 11.83
N GLY A 122 3.38 -0.76 12.71
CA GLY A 122 4.28 -1.88 12.46
C GLY A 122 5.36 -1.62 11.41
N LEU A 123 5.61 -0.35 11.04
CA LEU A 123 6.47 -0.03 9.89
C LEU A 123 7.97 -0.12 10.18
N THR A 124 8.38 -0.35 11.42
CA THR A 124 9.78 -0.40 11.86
C THR A 124 10.31 -1.83 11.99
N GLN A 125 9.51 -2.83 11.61
CA GLN A 125 9.88 -4.24 11.69
C GLN A 125 10.96 -4.60 10.65
N PRO A 126 11.80 -5.62 10.92
CA PRO A 126 12.89 -6.00 10.03
C PRO A 126 12.42 -6.72 8.76
N ALA A 127 11.18 -7.17 8.68
CA ALA A 127 10.64 -7.89 7.51
C ALA A 127 9.63 -7.03 6.74
N GLY A 128 9.43 -7.37 5.47
CA GLY A 128 8.44 -6.73 4.61
C GLY A 128 9.02 -5.96 3.43
N VAL A 129 8.12 -5.35 2.66
CA VAL A 129 8.48 -4.53 1.50
C VAL A 129 8.94 -3.15 1.95
N PHE A 130 9.97 -2.59 1.32
CA PHE A 130 10.49 -1.27 1.67
C PHE A 130 9.55 -0.18 1.17
N LEU A 131 9.25 0.77 2.06
CA LEU A 131 8.46 1.98 1.76
C LEU A 131 9.29 3.26 1.77
N GLY A 132 10.46 3.24 2.41
CA GLY A 132 11.37 4.39 2.49
C GLY A 132 12.20 4.39 3.77
N LYS A 133 12.65 5.57 4.18
CA LYS A 133 13.44 5.77 5.40
C LYS A 133 12.89 6.97 6.15
N TYR A 134 12.58 6.80 7.43
CA TYR A 134 12.23 7.91 8.32
C TYR A 134 13.38 8.15 9.29
N ARG A 135 14.05 9.30 9.17
CA ARG A 135 15.28 9.63 9.90
C ARG A 135 16.37 8.57 9.68
N ASN A 136 16.61 7.70 10.66
CA ASN A 136 17.59 6.62 10.61
C ASN A 136 16.97 5.21 10.61
N GLU A 137 15.65 5.11 10.55
CA GLU A 137 14.93 3.82 10.55
C GLU A 137 14.32 3.56 9.17
N TYR A 138 14.45 2.32 8.69
CA TYR A 138 13.78 1.89 7.46
C TYR A 138 12.30 1.67 7.73
N LEU A 139 11.47 2.15 6.81
CA LEU A 139 10.05 1.85 6.80
C LEU A 139 9.81 0.61 5.95
N ARG A 140 9.25 -0.44 6.56
CA ARG A 140 8.92 -1.71 5.91
C ARG A 140 7.50 -2.13 6.25
N HIS A 141 6.82 -2.71 5.29
CA HIS A 141 5.46 -3.19 5.47
C HIS A 141 5.38 -4.70 5.29
N GLU A 142 5.06 -5.40 6.39
CA GLU A 142 4.88 -6.86 6.38
C GLU A 142 3.42 -7.31 6.32
N GLY A 143 2.45 -6.38 6.38
CA GLY A 143 1.01 -6.68 6.31
C GLY A 143 0.56 -7.23 4.95
N PRO A 144 -0.58 -7.94 4.87
CA PRO A 144 -1.09 -8.58 3.65
C PRO A 144 -1.43 -7.57 2.52
N GLU A 145 -1.57 -6.30 2.85
CA GLU A 145 -2.01 -5.23 1.97
C GLU A 145 -1.06 -5.01 0.77
N HIS A 146 -1.66 -4.57 -0.34
CA HIS A 146 -0.94 -4.25 -1.56
C HIS A 146 -0.36 -2.84 -1.53
N VAL A 147 0.78 -2.68 -2.21
CA VAL A 147 1.50 -1.41 -2.33
C VAL A 147 1.31 -0.85 -3.73
N LEU A 148 0.89 0.41 -3.84
CA LEU A 148 0.89 1.18 -5.07
C LEU A 148 1.87 2.34 -4.95
N THR A 149 2.82 2.42 -5.87
CA THR A 149 3.81 3.49 -5.91
C THR A 149 3.64 4.36 -7.16
N PHE A 150 3.43 5.65 -6.97
CA PHE A 150 3.49 6.66 -8.01
C PHE A 150 4.91 7.24 -8.08
N ALA A 151 5.64 6.86 -9.12
CA ALA A 151 7.04 7.19 -9.26
C ALA A 151 7.41 7.44 -10.73
N PRO A 152 7.54 8.72 -11.14
CA PRO A 152 8.04 9.07 -12.46
C PRO A 152 9.44 8.52 -12.73
N THR A 153 9.87 8.56 -13.99
CA THR A 153 11.24 8.17 -14.34
C THR A 153 12.28 8.99 -13.57
N ARG A 154 13.37 8.35 -13.14
CA ARG A 154 14.47 8.96 -12.37
C ARG A 154 14.09 9.52 -10.98
N SER A 155 12.99 9.05 -10.40
CA SER A 155 12.55 9.37 -9.02
C SER A 155 13.33 8.64 -7.91
N GLY A 156 14.24 7.72 -8.25
CA GLY A 156 14.96 6.92 -7.26
C GLY A 156 14.19 5.68 -6.76
N LYS A 157 13.01 5.35 -7.30
CA LYS A 157 12.22 4.15 -6.93
C LYS A 157 13.03 2.84 -6.93
N GLY A 158 13.95 2.70 -7.89
CA GLY A 158 14.79 1.51 -8.03
C GLY A 158 15.69 1.29 -6.81
N VAL A 159 16.46 2.31 -6.44
CA VAL A 159 17.40 2.25 -5.31
C VAL A 159 16.73 2.39 -3.94
N GLY A 160 15.60 3.09 -3.87
CA GLY A 160 14.90 3.37 -2.61
C GLY A 160 13.90 2.29 -2.17
N LEU A 161 13.24 1.63 -3.13
CA LEU A 161 12.11 0.72 -2.84
C LEU A 161 12.31 -0.67 -3.46
N VAL A 162 12.54 -0.74 -4.78
CA VAL A 162 12.53 -2.01 -5.53
C VAL A 162 13.70 -2.90 -5.14
N VAL A 163 14.93 -2.43 -5.33
CA VAL A 163 16.14 -3.21 -5.03
C VAL A 163 16.20 -3.60 -3.54
N PRO A 164 16.00 -2.69 -2.57
CA PRO A 164 15.98 -3.07 -1.15
C PRO A 164 14.91 -4.13 -0.82
N THR A 165 13.72 -4.02 -1.42
CA THR A 165 12.67 -5.03 -1.26
C THR A 165 13.12 -6.39 -1.80
N LEU A 166 13.65 -6.44 -3.02
CA LEU A 166 14.08 -7.71 -3.64
C LEU A 166 15.28 -8.36 -2.91
N LEU A 167 16.16 -7.58 -2.31
CA LEU A 167 17.29 -8.09 -1.53
C LEU A 167 16.89 -8.60 -0.13
N SER A 168 15.79 -8.11 0.43
CA SER A 168 15.35 -8.44 1.79
C SER A 168 14.14 -9.39 1.86
N TRP A 169 13.33 -9.46 0.81
CA TRP A 169 12.16 -10.33 0.76
C TRP A 169 12.58 -11.80 0.74
N PRO A 170 12.31 -12.60 1.79
CA PRO A 170 12.89 -13.93 1.94
C PRO A 170 12.14 -15.00 1.14
N ALA A 171 10.93 -14.71 0.67
CA ALA A 171 10.06 -15.67 0.01
C ALA A 171 10.09 -15.51 -1.52
N SER A 172 9.20 -16.23 -2.20
CA SER A 172 9.12 -16.22 -3.66
C SER A 172 8.74 -14.85 -4.19
N ALA A 173 9.20 -14.55 -5.40
CA ALA A 173 8.91 -13.29 -6.08
C ALA A 173 8.75 -13.50 -7.58
N VAL A 174 7.76 -12.83 -8.18
CA VAL A 174 7.62 -12.66 -9.62
C VAL A 174 7.86 -11.18 -9.90
N ILE A 175 8.88 -10.88 -10.68
CA ILE A 175 9.37 -9.53 -10.94
C ILE A 175 9.18 -9.22 -12.42
N HIS A 176 8.28 -8.30 -12.74
CA HIS A 176 8.22 -7.71 -14.08
C HIS A 176 9.26 -6.58 -14.15
N ASP A 177 10.27 -6.76 -15.01
CA ASP A 177 11.42 -5.87 -15.12
C ASP A 177 11.68 -5.50 -16.58
N ILE A 178 11.20 -4.32 -16.98
CA ILE A 178 11.33 -3.81 -18.36
C ILE A 178 12.79 -3.54 -18.75
N LYS A 179 13.68 -3.28 -17.78
CA LYS A 179 15.05 -2.84 -18.06
C LYS A 179 16.09 -3.93 -17.85
N GLY A 180 15.73 -5.00 -17.15
CA GLY A 180 16.66 -6.04 -16.70
C GLY A 180 17.57 -5.59 -15.54
N GLU A 181 17.42 -4.36 -15.03
CA GLU A 181 18.24 -3.80 -13.96
C GLU A 181 18.04 -4.58 -12.65
N ASN A 182 16.80 -5.02 -12.37
CA ASN A 182 16.50 -5.77 -11.16
C ASN A 182 17.17 -7.15 -11.21
N TRP A 183 17.14 -7.84 -12.37
CA TRP A 183 17.86 -9.10 -12.55
C TRP A 183 19.35 -8.93 -12.28
N GLN A 184 19.99 -7.96 -12.96
CA GLN A 184 21.43 -7.72 -12.86
C GLN A 184 21.89 -7.42 -11.43
N ILE A 185 21.11 -6.63 -10.69
CA ILE A 185 21.50 -6.19 -9.34
C ILE A 185 21.17 -7.24 -8.27
N THR A 186 20.03 -7.93 -8.38
CA THR A 186 19.46 -8.67 -7.24
C THR A 186 19.51 -10.18 -7.38
N ALA A 187 19.56 -10.73 -8.60
CA ALA A 187 19.47 -12.18 -8.81
C ALA A 187 20.60 -12.94 -8.11
N GLY A 188 21.86 -12.48 -8.21
CA GLY A 188 22.99 -13.15 -7.59
C GLY A 188 22.93 -13.23 -6.06
N TRP A 189 22.32 -12.23 -5.40
CA TRP A 189 22.06 -12.30 -3.96
C TRP A 189 20.91 -13.27 -3.65
N ARG A 190 19.81 -13.15 -4.38
CA ARG A 190 18.64 -14.02 -4.19
C ARG A 190 18.95 -15.49 -4.45
N SER A 191 19.86 -15.80 -5.39
CA SER A 191 20.33 -17.16 -5.67
C SER A 191 20.93 -17.89 -4.46
N ARG A 192 21.29 -17.17 -3.38
CA ARG A 192 21.78 -17.78 -2.14
C ARG A 192 20.69 -18.47 -1.31
N PHE A 193 19.42 -18.11 -1.51
CA PHE A 193 18.29 -18.65 -0.75
C PHE A 193 17.08 -18.99 -1.62
N SER A 194 17.04 -18.55 -2.87
CA SER A 194 15.93 -18.75 -3.81
C SER A 194 16.46 -19.26 -5.16
N HIS A 195 15.71 -20.14 -5.81
CA HIS A 195 15.96 -20.51 -7.19
C HIS A 195 15.57 -19.34 -8.12
N CYS A 196 16.55 -18.72 -8.78
CA CYS A 196 16.32 -17.54 -9.62
C CYS A 196 16.23 -17.93 -11.09
N LEU A 197 15.12 -17.56 -11.74
CA LEU A 197 14.82 -17.85 -13.12
C LEU A 197 14.70 -16.54 -13.89
N LEU A 198 15.41 -16.43 -15.01
CA LEU A 198 15.25 -15.34 -15.96
C LEU A 198 14.39 -15.83 -17.12
N PHE A 199 13.22 -15.24 -17.32
CA PHE A 199 12.41 -15.44 -18.51
C PHE A 199 12.53 -14.20 -19.39
N ASN A 200 13.10 -14.36 -20.59
CA ASN A 200 13.16 -13.32 -21.60
C ASN A 200 12.68 -13.90 -22.94
N PRO A 201 11.50 -13.48 -23.45
CA PRO A 201 10.92 -14.06 -24.67
C PRO A 201 11.77 -13.81 -25.93
N THR A 202 12.77 -12.93 -25.85
CA THR A 202 13.69 -12.59 -26.94
C THR A 202 15.08 -13.21 -26.79
N ASP A 203 15.30 -14.06 -25.78
CA ASP A 203 16.56 -14.77 -25.56
C ASP A 203 16.30 -16.27 -25.40
N ALA A 204 16.71 -17.05 -26.40
CA ALA A 204 16.57 -18.51 -26.41
C ALA A 204 17.34 -19.22 -25.28
N LYS A 205 18.30 -18.54 -24.64
CA LYS A 205 19.04 -19.07 -23.48
C LYS A 205 18.33 -18.83 -22.14
N SER A 206 17.25 -18.04 -22.14
CA SER A 206 16.45 -17.80 -20.94
C SER A 206 15.64 -19.05 -20.55
N ALA A 207 15.13 -19.06 -19.33
CA ALA A 207 14.25 -20.12 -18.85
C ALA A 207 13.01 -20.21 -19.74
N ALA A 208 12.64 -21.42 -20.13
CA ALA A 208 11.50 -21.67 -20.99
C ALA A 208 10.21 -21.88 -20.21
N TYR A 209 9.10 -21.43 -20.79
CA TYR A 209 7.77 -21.64 -20.27
C TYR A 209 6.77 -21.80 -21.40
N ASN A 210 6.13 -22.98 -21.47
CA ASN A 210 5.08 -23.28 -22.43
C ASN A 210 3.71 -23.15 -21.75
N PRO A 211 2.90 -22.12 -22.08
CA PRO A 211 1.60 -21.89 -21.46
C PRO A 211 0.61 -23.05 -21.62
N LEU A 212 0.75 -23.86 -22.68
CA LEU A 212 -0.13 -24.99 -22.94
C LEU A 212 0.11 -26.16 -21.98
N LEU A 213 1.32 -26.26 -21.41
CA LEU A 213 1.64 -27.34 -20.47
C LEU A 213 1.05 -27.11 -19.07
N GLU A 214 0.51 -25.93 -18.77
CA GLU A 214 -0.26 -25.67 -17.54
C GLU A 214 -1.74 -26.09 -17.66
N VAL A 215 -2.20 -26.50 -18.85
CA VAL A 215 -3.58 -26.95 -19.05
C VAL A 215 -3.77 -28.31 -18.37
N ARG A 216 -4.70 -28.36 -17.40
CA ARG A 216 -5.07 -29.60 -16.71
C ARG A 216 -6.10 -30.39 -17.51
N ARG A 217 -5.70 -31.55 -18.02
CA ARG A 217 -6.59 -32.47 -18.75
C ARG A 217 -7.76 -32.94 -17.89
N GLY A 218 -8.90 -33.20 -18.54
CA GLY A 218 -10.13 -33.62 -17.88
C GLY A 218 -11.03 -32.44 -17.54
N ALA A 219 -11.61 -32.40 -16.35
CA ALA A 219 -12.68 -31.46 -16.01
C ALA A 219 -12.34 -29.96 -16.16
N HIS A 220 -11.06 -29.60 -16.09
CA HIS A 220 -10.61 -28.20 -16.13
C HIS A 220 -10.11 -27.75 -17.52
N GLU A 221 -9.89 -28.66 -18.46
CA GLU A 221 -9.12 -28.37 -19.67
C GLU A 221 -9.76 -27.30 -20.55
N VAL A 222 -11.09 -27.35 -20.69
CA VAL A 222 -11.83 -26.38 -21.50
C VAL A 222 -11.72 -24.99 -20.86
N ARG A 223 -11.86 -24.89 -19.54
CA ARG A 223 -11.74 -23.61 -18.81
C ARG A 223 -10.32 -23.06 -18.90
N ASP A 224 -9.32 -23.90 -18.70
CA ASP A 224 -7.90 -23.50 -18.75
C ASP A 224 -7.53 -23.03 -20.18
N VAL A 225 -7.99 -23.72 -21.22
CA VAL A 225 -7.79 -23.32 -22.62
C VAL A 225 -8.57 -22.06 -22.99
N GLN A 226 -9.81 -21.89 -22.51
CA GLN A 226 -10.58 -20.66 -22.70
C GLN A 226 -9.84 -19.44 -22.11
N ASN A 227 -9.28 -19.57 -20.91
CA ASN A 227 -8.48 -18.49 -20.31
C ASN A 227 -7.25 -18.13 -21.15
N ILE A 228 -6.60 -19.10 -21.80
CA ILE A 228 -5.49 -18.85 -22.72
C ILE A 228 -6.01 -18.13 -23.96
N ALA A 229 -7.07 -18.65 -24.59
CA ALA A 229 -7.66 -18.08 -25.78
C ALA A 229 -8.18 -16.64 -25.54
N ASP A 230 -8.74 -16.34 -24.37
CA ASP A 230 -9.22 -15.02 -23.98
C ASP A 230 -8.10 -13.96 -24.04
N ILE A 231 -6.90 -14.30 -23.55
CA ILE A 231 -5.74 -13.41 -23.59
C ILE A 231 -5.16 -13.30 -25.01
N LEU A 232 -5.18 -14.39 -25.78
CA LEU A 232 -4.69 -14.39 -27.16
C LEU A 232 -5.55 -13.50 -28.07
N VAL A 233 -6.88 -13.53 -27.91
CA VAL A 233 -7.80 -12.72 -28.72
C VAL A 233 -7.97 -11.29 -28.22
N ASP A 234 -7.53 -10.98 -27.00
CA ASP A 234 -7.42 -9.62 -26.48
C ASP A 234 -6.00 -9.31 -25.94
N PRO A 235 -5.02 -9.14 -26.85
CA PRO A 235 -3.62 -8.93 -26.48
C PRO A 235 -3.39 -7.67 -25.64
N GLU A 236 -4.29 -6.68 -25.69
CA GLU A 236 -4.16 -5.41 -24.96
C GLU A 236 -5.08 -5.29 -23.73
N GLY A 237 -6.13 -6.12 -23.63
CA GLY A 237 -7.15 -6.02 -22.59
C GLY A 237 -8.13 -4.86 -22.85
N ALA A 238 -8.20 -4.39 -24.09
CA ALA A 238 -8.91 -3.16 -24.45
C ALA A 238 -10.27 -3.44 -25.10
N LEU A 239 -10.62 -4.70 -25.37
CA LEU A 239 -11.86 -5.03 -26.05
C LEU A 239 -13.05 -4.97 -25.08
N GLU A 240 -13.81 -3.88 -25.11
CA GLU A 240 -15.08 -3.80 -24.37
C GLU A 240 -16.12 -4.83 -24.86
N LYS A 241 -16.10 -5.13 -26.16
CA LYS A 241 -16.98 -6.13 -26.77
C LYS A 241 -16.31 -6.79 -27.96
N ARG A 242 -16.24 -8.13 -27.92
CA ARG A 242 -15.73 -8.91 -29.05
C ARG A 242 -16.62 -8.79 -30.27
N ASN A 243 -16.03 -8.51 -31.43
CA ASN A 243 -16.71 -8.59 -32.70
C ASN A 243 -16.96 -10.07 -33.10
N HIS A 244 -17.73 -10.31 -34.16
CA HIS A 244 -18.06 -11.66 -34.60
C HIS A 244 -16.83 -12.50 -35.00
N TRP A 245 -15.81 -11.86 -35.60
CA TRP A 245 -14.57 -12.52 -36.01
C TRP A 245 -13.75 -12.97 -34.81
N GLU A 246 -13.62 -12.12 -33.79
CA GLU A 246 -12.94 -12.44 -32.53
C GLU A 246 -13.65 -13.55 -31.77
N LYS A 247 -14.99 -13.54 -31.72
CA LYS A 247 -15.77 -14.61 -31.08
C LYS A 247 -15.56 -15.97 -31.75
N THR A 248 -15.62 -16.00 -33.08
CA THR A 248 -15.43 -17.26 -33.81
C THR A 248 -13.96 -17.71 -33.77
N SER A 249 -13.01 -16.78 -33.87
CA SER A 249 -11.57 -17.08 -33.76
C SER A 249 -11.22 -17.60 -32.38
N HIS A 250 -11.83 -17.05 -31.34
CA HIS A 250 -11.72 -17.57 -29.98
C HIS A 250 -12.21 -19.04 -29.91
N ALA A 251 -13.39 -19.35 -30.44
CA ALA A 251 -13.90 -20.72 -30.48
C ALA A 251 -12.97 -21.67 -31.25
N LEU A 252 -12.47 -21.23 -32.41
CA LEU A 252 -11.49 -21.97 -33.21
C LEU A 252 -10.19 -22.23 -32.42
N LEU A 253 -9.63 -21.22 -31.77
CA LEU A 253 -8.41 -21.35 -30.97
C LEU A 253 -8.61 -22.33 -29.81
N VAL A 254 -9.74 -22.27 -29.11
CA VAL A 254 -10.06 -23.23 -28.04
C VAL A 254 -10.07 -24.67 -28.59
N GLY A 255 -10.77 -24.90 -29.71
CA GLY A 255 -10.81 -26.20 -30.35
C GLY A 255 -9.44 -26.67 -30.85
N ALA A 256 -8.66 -25.78 -31.46
CA ALA A 256 -7.34 -26.09 -32.02
C ALA A 256 -6.30 -26.39 -30.94
N ILE A 257 -6.27 -25.61 -29.85
CA ILE A 257 -5.39 -25.86 -28.70
C ILE A 257 -5.70 -27.23 -28.08
N LEU A 258 -6.98 -27.52 -27.82
CA LEU A 258 -7.38 -28.84 -27.29
C LEU A 258 -7.00 -29.97 -28.27
N HIS A 259 -7.24 -29.79 -29.57
CA HIS A 259 -6.85 -30.77 -30.58
C HIS A 259 -5.35 -31.06 -30.52
N VAL A 260 -4.52 -30.02 -30.52
CA VAL A 260 -3.05 -30.14 -30.48
C VAL A 260 -2.59 -30.79 -29.18
N LEU A 261 -3.18 -30.44 -28.03
CA LEU A 261 -2.84 -31.06 -26.76
C LEU A 261 -3.08 -32.57 -26.76
N TYR A 262 -4.17 -33.04 -27.39
CA TYR A 262 -4.51 -34.46 -27.43
C TYR A 262 -3.83 -35.24 -28.56
N ALA A 263 -3.71 -34.65 -29.75
CA ALA A 263 -3.34 -35.37 -30.97
C ALA A 263 -2.08 -34.83 -31.66
N GLY A 264 -1.64 -33.61 -31.33
CA GLY A 264 -0.44 -33.00 -31.91
C GLY A 264 0.85 -33.53 -31.30
N GLU A 265 1.90 -33.59 -32.13
CA GLU A 265 3.27 -33.86 -31.67
C GLU A 265 3.88 -32.62 -31.00
N ASP A 266 3.83 -31.46 -31.66
CA ASP A 266 4.27 -30.17 -31.12
C ASP A 266 3.15 -29.52 -30.27
N LYS A 267 3.19 -29.74 -28.96
CA LYS A 267 2.19 -29.24 -27.99
C LYS A 267 2.49 -27.82 -27.52
N THR A 268 2.71 -26.92 -28.47
CA THR A 268 3.06 -25.51 -28.23
C THR A 268 2.12 -24.59 -28.99
N LEU A 269 2.14 -23.29 -28.68
CA LEU A 269 1.40 -22.29 -29.46
C LEU A 269 1.92 -22.18 -30.91
N ARG A 270 3.22 -22.44 -31.14
CA ARG A 270 3.77 -22.65 -32.49
C ARG A 270 3.13 -23.84 -33.17
N GLY A 271 2.99 -24.98 -32.47
CA GLY A 271 2.34 -26.17 -32.99
C GLY A 271 0.88 -25.93 -33.39
N VAL A 272 0.14 -25.14 -32.61
CA VAL A 272 -1.21 -24.69 -32.97
C VAL A 272 -1.22 -23.84 -34.23
N ALA A 273 -0.29 -22.89 -34.35
CA ALA A 273 -0.16 -22.07 -35.55
C ALA A 273 0.15 -22.93 -36.80
N ASN A 274 1.08 -23.86 -36.67
CA ASN A 274 1.47 -24.78 -37.76
C ASN A 274 0.31 -25.70 -38.15
N PHE A 275 -0.46 -26.20 -37.19
CA PHE A 275 -1.64 -27.03 -37.45
C PHE A 275 -2.73 -26.29 -38.24
N LEU A 276 -2.99 -25.02 -37.89
CA LEU A 276 -4.00 -24.19 -38.56
C LEU A 276 -3.55 -23.65 -39.93
N SER A 277 -2.24 -23.57 -40.18
CA SER A 277 -1.68 -22.97 -41.39
C SER A 277 -0.80 -23.93 -42.21
N ASP A 278 -1.01 -25.24 -42.07
CA ASP A 278 -0.30 -26.27 -42.82
C ASP A 278 -0.55 -26.12 -44.34
N PRO A 279 0.47 -25.75 -45.14
CA PRO A 279 0.28 -25.57 -46.58
C PRO A 279 -0.02 -26.88 -47.32
N ALA A 280 0.28 -28.03 -46.70
CA ALA A 280 -0.02 -29.34 -47.27
C ALA A 280 -1.46 -29.80 -47.00
N SER A 281 -2.23 -29.08 -46.17
CA SER A 281 -3.59 -29.45 -45.78
C SER A 281 -4.56 -28.28 -45.95
N PRO A 282 -5.56 -28.37 -46.84
CA PRO A 282 -6.63 -27.40 -46.91
C PRO A 282 -7.29 -27.19 -45.54
N PHE A 283 -7.73 -25.98 -45.24
CA PHE A 283 -8.26 -25.65 -43.92
C PHE A 283 -9.52 -26.48 -43.58
N GLU A 284 -10.37 -26.78 -44.57
CA GLU A 284 -11.50 -27.69 -44.47
C GLU A 284 -11.08 -29.07 -43.96
N LEU A 285 -9.98 -29.61 -44.49
CA LEU A 285 -9.45 -30.90 -44.09
C LEU A 285 -8.93 -30.85 -42.65
N THR A 286 -8.29 -29.77 -42.25
CA THR A 286 -7.87 -29.53 -40.86
C THR A 286 -9.06 -29.54 -39.91
N LEU A 287 -10.17 -28.87 -40.26
CA LEU A 287 -11.40 -28.88 -39.48
C LEU A 287 -12.06 -30.27 -39.43
N HIS A 288 -12.05 -31.01 -40.55
CA HIS A 288 -12.50 -32.40 -40.57
C HIS A 288 -11.64 -33.32 -39.69
N ARG A 289 -10.31 -33.12 -39.67
CA ARG A 289 -9.40 -33.82 -38.76
C ARG A 289 -9.76 -33.51 -37.30
N MET A 290 -10.05 -32.25 -36.97
CA MET A 290 -10.53 -31.87 -35.63
C MET A 290 -11.80 -32.62 -35.24
N MET A 291 -12.77 -32.79 -36.15
CA MET A 291 -14.03 -33.47 -35.85
C MET A 291 -13.93 -35.00 -35.74
N THR A 292 -12.94 -35.62 -36.38
CA THR A 292 -12.88 -37.08 -36.55
C THR A 292 -11.79 -37.74 -35.72
N THR A 293 -10.78 -36.98 -35.30
CA THR A 293 -9.70 -37.47 -34.45
C THR A 293 -10.25 -37.94 -33.11
N LYS A 294 -9.77 -39.09 -32.62
CA LYS A 294 -10.20 -39.69 -31.36
C LYS A 294 -9.36 -39.13 -30.21
N HIS A 295 -9.87 -38.12 -29.52
CA HIS A 295 -9.17 -37.47 -28.39
C HIS A 295 -9.43 -38.18 -27.06
N LEU A 296 -10.66 -38.66 -26.84
CA LEU A 296 -11.13 -39.20 -25.56
C LEU A 296 -11.59 -40.64 -25.71
N GLY A 297 -10.75 -41.61 -25.31
CA GLY A 297 -11.15 -43.02 -25.20
C GLY A 297 -11.76 -43.63 -26.48
N GLY A 298 -11.42 -43.10 -27.66
CA GLY A 298 -11.95 -43.56 -28.94
C GLY A 298 -12.99 -42.64 -29.60
N ALA A 299 -13.37 -41.52 -28.99
CA ALA A 299 -14.29 -40.53 -29.54
C ALA A 299 -13.64 -39.14 -29.69
N PRO A 300 -14.14 -38.28 -30.59
CA PRO A 300 -13.73 -36.88 -30.67
C PRO A 300 -14.08 -36.10 -29.42
N HIS A 301 -13.22 -35.17 -29.02
CA HIS A 301 -13.52 -34.26 -27.93
C HIS A 301 -14.70 -33.34 -28.33
N PRO A 302 -15.78 -33.23 -27.53
CA PRO A 302 -17.00 -32.55 -27.94
C PRO A 302 -16.78 -31.07 -28.27
N VAL A 303 -15.98 -30.35 -27.47
CA VAL A 303 -15.63 -28.95 -27.74
C VAL A 303 -14.82 -28.79 -29.03
N VAL A 304 -13.85 -29.68 -29.30
CA VAL A 304 -13.05 -29.66 -30.54
C VAL A 304 -13.95 -29.87 -31.76
N ALA A 305 -14.83 -30.87 -31.71
CA ALA A 305 -15.75 -31.16 -32.80
C ALA A 305 -16.78 -30.03 -33.01
N SER A 306 -17.25 -29.39 -31.93
CA SER A 306 -18.19 -28.26 -32.00
C SER A 306 -17.54 -27.03 -32.64
N ALA A 307 -16.34 -26.66 -32.18
CA ALA A 307 -15.61 -25.51 -32.73
C ALA A 307 -15.32 -25.70 -34.24
N ALA A 308 -14.90 -26.90 -34.64
CA ALA A 308 -14.67 -27.20 -36.04
C ALA A 308 -15.96 -27.14 -36.89
N ARG A 309 -17.07 -27.69 -36.38
CA ARG A 309 -18.37 -27.65 -37.07
C ARG A 309 -18.91 -26.24 -37.23
N GLU A 310 -18.75 -25.40 -36.20
CA GLU A 310 -19.14 -23.99 -36.25
C GLU A 310 -18.44 -23.26 -37.40
N VAL A 311 -17.14 -23.50 -37.57
CA VAL A 311 -16.35 -22.89 -38.66
C VAL A 311 -16.71 -23.50 -40.02
N LEU A 312 -16.93 -24.81 -40.11
CA LEU A 312 -17.34 -25.48 -41.37
C LEU A 312 -18.72 -25.05 -41.88
N ASN A 313 -19.62 -24.66 -40.98
CA ASN A 313 -20.98 -24.19 -41.33
C ASN A 313 -20.99 -22.75 -41.91
N LYS A 314 -19.84 -22.09 -41.97
CA LYS A 314 -19.70 -20.73 -42.52
C LYS A 314 -19.36 -20.76 -44.00
N SER A 315 -19.62 -19.66 -44.68
CA SER A 315 -19.20 -19.48 -46.09
C SER A 315 -17.67 -19.47 -46.21
N ASP A 316 -17.12 -19.80 -47.38
CA ASP A 316 -15.66 -19.89 -47.59
C ASP A 316 -14.93 -18.58 -47.27
N ASN A 317 -15.52 -17.45 -47.63
CA ASN A 317 -14.98 -16.12 -47.33
C ASN A 317 -14.96 -15.85 -45.83
N GLU A 318 -16.03 -16.22 -45.12
CA GLU A 318 -16.13 -16.05 -43.68
C GLU A 318 -15.18 -17.01 -42.94
N ARG A 319 -15.09 -18.27 -43.37
CA ARG A 319 -14.15 -19.26 -42.87
C ARG A 319 -12.70 -18.77 -42.98
N SER A 320 -12.35 -18.21 -44.13
CA SER A 320 -11.03 -17.62 -44.39
C SER A 320 -10.76 -16.40 -43.50
N GLY A 321 -11.77 -15.57 -43.26
CA GLY A 321 -11.69 -14.43 -42.34
C GLY A 321 -11.46 -14.84 -40.88
N VAL A 322 -12.09 -15.94 -40.44
CA VAL A 322 -11.87 -16.51 -39.10
C VAL A 322 -10.45 -17.05 -38.97
N LEU A 323 -9.97 -17.82 -39.95
CA LEU A 323 -8.60 -18.34 -39.94
C LEU A 323 -7.56 -17.21 -39.92
N SER A 324 -7.69 -16.21 -40.78
CA SER A 324 -6.74 -15.11 -40.84
C SER A 324 -6.69 -14.31 -39.53
N THR A 325 -7.85 -14.10 -38.91
CA THR A 325 -7.96 -13.46 -37.59
C THR A 325 -7.28 -14.32 -36.51
N ALA A 326 -7.57 -15.62 -36.43
CA ALA A 326 -6.91 -16.53 -35.49
C ALA A 326 -5.38 -16.58 -35.67
N MET A 327 -4.90 -16.61 -36.92
CA MET A 327 -3.48 -16.60 -37.23
C MET A 327 -2.79 -15.29 -36.84
N SER A 328 -3.50 -14.15 -36.86
CA SER A 328 -2.94 -12.88 -36.41
C SER A 328 -2.58 -12.89 -34.93
N PHE A 329 -3.39 -13.56 -34.08
CA PHE A 329 -3.12 -13.72 -32.64
C PHE A 329 -1.96 -14.68 -32.35
N LEU A 330 -1.69 -15.61 -33.26
CA LEU A 330 -0.59 -16.58 -33.12
C LEU A 330 0.73 -16.07 -33.73
N GLY A 331 0.75 -14.89 -34.35
CA GLY A 331 1.91 -14.37 -35.08
C GLY A 331 3.19 -14.30 -34.25
N LEU A 332 3.09 -13.93 -32.96
CA LEU A 332 4.21 -13.86 -32.03
C LEU A 332 4.93 -15.22 -31.86
N TYR A 333 4.17 -16.31 -31.78
CA TYR A 333 4.70 -17.64 -31.50
C TYR A 333 5.33 -18.32 -32.72
N ARG A 334 5.29 -17.67 -33.88
CA ARG A 334 6.00 -18.10 -35.10
C ARG A 334 7.42 -17.54 -35.16
N ASP A 335 7.75 -16.56 -34.33
CA ASP A 335 9.13 -16.10 -34.15
C ASP A 335 9.98 -17.26 -33.60
N PRO A 336 11.11 -17.63 -34.25
CA PRO A 336 11.92 -18.78 -33.82
C PRO A 336 12.42 -18.68 -32.38
N THR A 337 12.72 -17.47 -31.91
CA THR A 337 13.25 -17.23 -30.56
C THR A 337 12.15 -17.41 -29.54
N VAL A 338 10.99 -16.79 -29.76
CA VAL A 338 9.82 -16.94 -28.87
C VAL A 338 9.36 -18.39 -28.86
N ALA A 339 9.33 -19.04 -30.02
CA ALA A 339 8.94 -20.43 -30.13
C ALA A 339 9.87 -21.37 -29.37
N GLU A 340 11.17 -21.10 -29.35
CA GLU A 340 12.15 -21.86 -28.57
C GLU A 340 11.90 -21.69 -27.07
N VAL A 341 11.75 -20.45 -26.60
CA VAL A 341 11.48 -20.13 -25.18
C VAL A 341 10.11 -20.64 -24.72
N THR A 342 9.17 -20.86 -25.63
CA THR A 342 7.83 -21.42 -25.33
C THR A 342 7.67 -22.89 -25.72
N SER A 343 8.77 -23.57 -26.09
CA SER A 343 8.73 -24.97 -26.55
C SER A 343 8.57 -25.98 -25.41
N ARG A 344 9.06 -25.63 -24.22
CA ARG A 344 9.13 -26.49 -23.03
C ARG A 344 8.85 -25.68 -21.75
N CYS A 345 8.82 -26.35 -20.61
CA CYS A 345 8.75 -25.72 -19.30
C CYS A 345 9.99 -26.11 -18.49
N ASP A 346 10.78 -25.11 -18.10
CA ASP A 346 11.86 -25.28 -17.12
C ASP A 346 11.36 -25.11 -15.66
N TRP A 347 10.14 -24.59 -15.49
CA TRP A 347 9.45 -24.37 -14.22
C TRP A 347 7.92 -24.44 -14.38
N ARG A 348 7.20 -24.58 -13.27
CA ARG A 348 5.74 -24.65 -13.18
C ARG A 348 5.20 -23.58 -12.24
N ILE A 349 3.94 -23.17 -12.43
CA ILE A 349 3.34 -22.14 -11.57
C ILE A 349 3.30 -22.59 -10.10
N ALA A 350 3.02 -23.87 -9.85
CA ALA A 350 3.02 -24.43 -8.50
C ALA A 350 4.37 -24.28 -7.79
N ASP A 351 5.49 -24.29 -8.53
CA ASP A 351 6.84 -24.17 -7.97
C ASP A 351 7.04 -22.84 -7.23
N LEU A 352 6.30 -21.79 -7.63
CA LEU A 352 6.35 -20.47 -6.99
C LEU A 352 5.91 -20.51 -5.52
N ILE A 353 5.07 -21.46 -5.12
CA ILE A 353 4.52 -21.53 -3.76
C ILE A 353 4.79 -22.87 -3.06
N ALA A 354 5.04 -23.95 -3.80
CA ALA A 354 5.12 -25.31 -3.28
C ALA A 354 6.53 -25.91 -3.22
N SER A 355 7.51 -25.29 -3.87
CA SER A 355 8.90 -25.77 -3.85
C SER A 355 9.49 -25.74 -2.44
N GLU A 356 10.48 -26.61 -2.18
CA GLU A 356 11.22 -26.62 -0.91
C GLU A 356 11.88 -25.26 -0.64
N HIS A 357 12.54 -24.70 -1.67
CA HIS A 357 13.14 -23.37 -1.62
C HIS A 357 12.29 -22.34 -2.39
N PRO A 358 12.27 -21.06 -1.95
CA PRO A 358 11.59 -19.99 -2.67
C PRO A 358 12.03 -19.87 -4.13
N VAL A 359 11.14 -19.40 -5.01
CA VAL A 359 11.45 -19.18 -6.44
C VAL A 359 11.33 -17.70 -6.79
N SER A 360 12.33 -17.18 -7.51
CA SER A 360 12.38 -15.80 -7.99
C SER A 360 12.34 -15.77 -9.51
N LEU A 361 11.19 -15.47 -10.09
CA LEU A 361 10.98 -15.39 -11.53
C LEU A 361 11.08 -13.94 -12.00
N TYR A 362 12.08 -13.65 -12.82
CA TYR A 362 12.27 -12.35 -13.45
C TYR A 362 11.74 -12.41 -14.88
N LEU A 363 10.67 -11.66 -15.14
CA LEU A 363 10.09 -11.46 -16.46
C LEU A 363 10.76 -10.22 -17.07
N VAL A 364 11.83 -10.43 -17.83
CA VAL A 364 12.61 -9.36 -18.44
C VAL A 364 12.22 -9.20 -19.90
N VAL A 365 11.77 -7.99 -20.25
CA VAL A 365 11.34 -7.67 -21.61
C VAL A 365 12.09 -6.45 -22.10
N PRO A 366 12.97 -6.57 -23.12
CA PRO A 366 13.67 -5.43 -23.66
C PRO A 366 12.70 -4.32 -24.11
N PRO A 367 13.02 -3.03 -23.90
CA PRO A 367 12.13 -1.93 -24.28
C PRO A 367 11.75 -1.91 -25.77
N SER A 368 12.62 -2.41 -26.65
CA SER A 368 12.36 -2.54 -28.10
C SER A 368 11.23 -3.53 -28.44
N ASP A 369 11.01 -4.52 -27.58
CA ASP A 369 10.11 -5.65 -27.83
C ASP A 369 8.89 -5.68 -26.91
N ILE A 370 8.72 -4.64 -26.09
CA ILE A 370 7.64 -4.54 -25.10
C ILE A 370 6.27 -4.76 -25.74
N SER A 371 5.95 -4.01 -26.80
CA SER A 371 4.63 -4.07 -27.44
C SER A 371 4.40 -5.42 -28.09
N ARG A 372 5.45 -6.01 -28.68
CA ARG A 372 5.39 -7.27 -29.41
C ARG A 372 5.20 -8.47 -28.48
N THR A 373 5.89 -8.49 -27.35
CA THR A 373 5.94 -9.64 -26.43
C THR A 373 4.99 -9.51 -25.24
N LYS A 374 4.40 -8.33 -25.03
CA LYS A 374 3.34 -8.05 -24.05
C LYS A 374 2.26 -9.14 -23.96
N PRO A 375 1.72 -9.72 -25.06
CA PRO A 375 0.67 -10.74 -24.97
C PRO A 375 1.12 -12.01 -24.22
N LEU A 376 2.38 -12.43 -24.41
CA LEU A 376 2.95 -13.58 -23.72
C LEU A 376 3.17 -13.29 -22.23
N ILE A 377 3.68 -12.11 -21.89
CA ILE A 377 3.87 -11.71 -20.48
C ILE A 377 2.53 -11.61 -19.76
N ARG A 378 1.52 -11.01 -20.40
CA ARG A 378 0.13 -10.98 -19.90
C ARG A 378 -0.42 -12.39 -19.68
N LEU A 379 -0.18 -13.31 -20.62
CA LEU A 379 -0.62 -14.70 -20.51
C LEU A 379 0.01 -15.38 -19.29
N ILE A 380 1.32 -15.25 -19.09
CA ILE A 380 2.04 -15.81 -17.95
C ILE A 380 1.50 -15.24 -16.63
N LEU A 381 1.41 -13.91 -16.51
CA LEU A 381 0.90 -13.26 -15.29
C LEU A 381 -0.56 -13.62 -14.99
N ASN A 382 -1.41 -13.71 -16.01
CA ASN A 382 -2.80 -14.14 -15.86
C ASN A 382 -2.91 -15.60 -15.43
N GLN A 383 -2.09 -16.51 -15.98
CA GLN A 383 -2.04 -17.90 -15.53
C GLN A 383 -1.55 -18.00 -14.08
N ILE A 384 -0.47 -17.29 -13.71
CA ILE A 384 0.03 -17.24 -12.34
C ILE A 384 -1.06 -16.76 -11.38
N GLY A 385 -1.68 -15.61 -11.67
CA GLY A 385 -2.73 -15.05 -10.83
C GLY A 385 -3.89 -16.02 -10.64
N ARG A 386 -4.46 -16.53 -11.74
CA ARG A 386 -5.64 -17.41 -11.69
C ARG A 386 -5.35 -18.73 -10.99
N ARG A 387 -4.19 -19.33 -11.25
CA ARG A 387 -3.82 -20.64 -10.72
C ARG A 387 -3.55 -20.58 -9.23
N LEU A 388 -2.88 -19.52 -8.77
CA LEU A 388 -2.49 -19.38 -7.36
C LEU A 388 -3.64 -18.88 -6.46
N THR A 389 -4.75 -18.42 -7.04
CA THR A 389 -5.94 -18.01 -6.28
C THR A 389 -7.16 -18.90 -6.49
N GLU A 390 -6.98 -20.16 -6.90
CA GLU A 390 -8.10 -21.07 -7.21
C GLU A 390 -8.70 -21.73 -5.97
N SER A 391 -7.86 -22.12 -5.00
CA SER A 391 -8.27 -22.72 -3.72
C SER A 391 -7.50 -22.07 -2.58
N LEU A 392 -8.16 -21.76 -1.48
CA LEU A 392 -7.49 -21.22 -0.29
C LEU A 392 -7.13 -22.34 0.70
N ASP A 393 -7.95 -23.39 0.72
CA ASP A 393 -7.91 -24.52 1.65
C ASP A 393 -6.96 -25.65 1.23
N GLY A 394 -6.28 -25.51 0.09
CA GLY A 394 -5.39 -26.55 -0.45
C GLY A 394 -6.14 -27.72 -1.10
N SER A 395 -7.45 -27.59 -1.36
CA SER A 395 -8.24 -28.58 -2.11
C SER A 395 -7.78 -28.74 -3.56
N ASP A 396 -6.95 -27.82 -4.07
CA ASP A 396 -6.26 -27.93 -5.36
C ASP A 396 -5.02 -28.85 -5.34
N GLY A 397 -4.65 -29.39 -4.17
CA GLY A 397 -3.50 -30.28 -4.00
C GLY A 397 -2.15 -29.56 -4.03
N ILE A 398 -2.12 -28.23 -3.99
CA ILE A 398 -0.87 -27.44 -3.98
C ILE A 398 -0.53 -27.04 -2.55
N GLU A 399 0.61 -27.52 -2.06
CA GLU A 399 1.12 -27.12 -0.74
C GLU A 399 1.62 -25.67 -0.80
N ARG A 400 1.11 -24.81 0.10
CA ARG A 400 1.45 -23.38 0.14
C ARG A 400 2.57 -23.15 1.15
N ARG A 401 3.83 -23.35 0.74
CA ARG A 401 5.03 -23.17 1.57
C ARG A 401 5.50 -21.73 1.64
N HIS A 402 5.36 -20.98 0.54
CA HIS A 402 5.92 -19.63 0.39
C HIS A 402 4.86 -18.57 0.13
N LYS A 403 5.03 -17.39 0.74
CA LYS A 403 4.37 -16.16 0.29
C LYS A 403 4.94 -15.75 -1.07
N LEU A 404 4.14 -15.10 -1.91
CA LEU A 404 4.57 -14.62 -3.23
C LEU A 404 4.50 -13.09 -3.30
N LEU A 405 5.61 -12.45 -3.68
CA LEU A 405 5.63 -11.03 -4.04
C LEU A 405 5.47 -10.87 -5.57
N LEU A 406 4.43 -10.19 -6.02
CA LEU A 406 4.27 -9.73 -7.40
C LEU A 406 4.79 -8.29 -7.51
N MET A 407 6.05 -8.13 -7.91
CA MET A 407 6.70 -6.85 -8.14
C MET A 407 6.51 -6.44 -9.60
N LEU A 408 5.57 -5.55 -9.86
CA LEU A 408 5.23 -5.12 -11.22
C LEU A 408 5.78 -3.72 -11.48
N ASP A 409 7.02 -3.64 -11.96
CA ASP A 409 7.58 -2.36 -12.43
C ASP A 409 6.88 -1.94 -13.73
N GLU A 410 6.52 -0.66 -13.80
CA GLU A 410 5.62 -0.07 -14.80
C GLU A 410 4.42 -0.95 -15.12
N PHE A 411 3.66 -1.29 -14.08
CA PHE A 411 2.42 -2.04 -14.14
C PHE A 411 1.47 -1.61 -15.29
N PRO A 412 1.24 -0.31 -15.58
CA PRO A 412 0.39 0.10 -16.70
C PRO A 412 0.86 -0.36 -18.09
N ALA A 413 2.16 -0.65 -18.27
CA ALA A 413 2.69 -1.14 -19.55
C ALA A 413 2.06 -2.49 -19.97
N LEU A 414 1.62 -3.29 -18.99
CA LEU A 414 0.96 -4.57 -19.21
C LEU A 414 -0.45 -4.43 -19.79
N GLY A 415 -1.05 -3.23 -19.85
CA GLY A 415 -2.44 -3.04 -20.26
C GLY A 415 -3.43 -3.63 -19.24
N ARG A 416 -4.71 -3.70 -19.60
CA ARG A 416 -5.74 -4.15 -18.67
C ARG A 416 -5.65 -5.64 -18.40
N LEU A 417 -5.49 -6.02 -17.14
CA LEU A 417 -5.59 -7.41 -16.70
C LEU A 417 -6.87 -7.57 -15.87
N ASP A 418 -8.00 -7.89 -16.51
CA ASP A 418 -9.32 -7.93 -15.88
C ASP A 418 -9.37 -8.82 -14.63
N PHE A 419 -8.75 -10.00 -14.73
CA PHE A 419 -8.65 -10.91 -13.61
C PHE A 419 -7.87 -10.28 -12.45
N PHE A 420 -6.77 -9.58 -12.75
CA PHE A 420 -5.91 -8.97 -11.74
C PHE A 420 -6.63 -7.84 -10.99
N GLU A 421 -7.39 -7.00 -11.72
CA GLU A 421 -8.22 -5.95 -11.11
C GLU A 421 -9.21 -6.54 -10.11
N THR A 422 -9.88 -7.62 -10.47
CA THR A 422 -10.85 -8.30 -9.60
C THR A 422 -10.17 -9.05 -8.45
N ALA A 423 -9.01 -9.66 -8.72
CA ALA A 423 -8.29 -10.51 -7.78
C ALA A 423 -7.53 -9.74 -6.70
N LEU A 424 -7.15 -8.49 -6.96
CA LEU A 424 -6.49 -7.61 -5.97
C LEU A 424 -7.28 -7.50 -4.65
N ALA A 425 -8.60 -7.65 -4.68
CA ALA A 425 -9.42 -7.58 -3.46
C ALA A 425 -9.24 -8.80 -2.52
N PHE A 426 -8.82 -9.96 -3.04
CA PHE A 426 -8.77 -11.21 -2.25
C PHE A 426 -7.43 -11.95 -2.31
N MET A 427 -6.55 -11.66 -3.28
CA MET A 427 -5.27 -12.37 -3.48
C MET A 427 -4.33 -12.29 -2.28
N ALA A 428 -4.48 -11.24 -1.46
CA ALA A 428 -3.79 -11.12 -0.19
C ALA A 428 -4.04 -12.32 0.75
N GLY A 429 -5.27 -12.85 0.76
CA GLY A 429 -5.64 -14.04 1.51
C GLY A 429 -4.93 -15.31 1.04
N TYR A 430 -4.54 -15.36 -0.24
CA TYR A 430 -3.79 -16.47 -0.84
C TYR A 430 -2.28 -16.34 -0.63
N GLY A 431 -1.82 -15.40 0.20
CA GLY A 431 -0.41 -15.17 0.46
C GLY A 431 0.33 -14.48 -0.69
N ILE A 432 -0.41 -13.85 -1.62
CA ILE A 432 0.15 -13.11 -2.74
C ILE A 432 0.06 -11.61 -2.44
N ARG A 433 1.21 -10.93 -2.43
CA ARG A 433 1.32 -9.48 -2.23
C ARG A 433 1.72 -8.80 -3.53
N SER A 434 0.91 -7.85 -3.97
CA SER A 434 1.23 -7.00 -5.12
C SER A 434 1.98 -5.74 -4.68
N PHE A 435 3.09 -5.46 -5.36
CA PHE A 435 3.77 -4.17 -5.34
C PHE A 435 3.72 -3.62 -6.76
N LEU A 436 2.80 -2.67 -6.96
CA LEU A 436 2.50 -2.04 -8.24
C LEU A 436 3.23 -0.71 -8.34
N ILE A 437 3.86 -0.47 -9.47
CA ILE A 437 4.55 0.79 -9.75
C ILE A 437 3.95 1.39 -11.02
N ALA A 438 3.55 2.65 -10.93
CA ALA A 438 3.07 3.44 -12.06
C ALA A 438 3.74 4.81 -12.05
N GLN A 439 3.89 5.45 -13.20
CA GLN A 439 4.47 6.80 -13.26
C GLN A 439 3.45 7.87 -12.86
N SER A 440 2.16 7.62 -13.14
CA SER A 440 1.07 8.52 -12.79
C SER A 440 -0.27 7.77 -12.74
N LEU A 441 -1.27 8.37 -12.09
CA LEU A 441 -2.64 7.88 -12.11
C LEU A 441 -3.20 7.83 -13.54
N ASN A 442 -2.87 8.82 -14.37
CA ASN A 442 -3.33 8.87 -15.76
C ASN A 442 -2.90 7.64 -16.60
N GLN A 443 -1.73 7.04 -16.31
CA GLN A 443 -1.33 5.80 -16.99
C GLN A 443 -2.19 4.60 -16.58
N ILE A 444 -2.57 4.53 -15.29
CA ILE A 444 -3.46 3.49 -14.79
C ILE A 444 -4.85 3.67 -15.42
N ASP A 445 -5.40 4.89 -15.39
CA ASP A 445 -6.69 5.23 -16.01
C ASP A 445 -6.71 4.90 -17.51
N LYS A 446 -5.62 5.15 -18.23
CA LYS A 446 -5.51 4.80 -19.65
C LYS A 446 -5.56 3.29 -19.89
N ALA A 447 -5.01 2.51 -18.97
CA ALA A 447 -4.96 1.05 -19.09
C ALA A 447 -6.23 0.37 -18.57
N TYR A 448 -6.85 0.87 -17.49
CA TYR A 448 -7.96 0.20 -16.79
C TYR A 448 -9.29 0.97 -16.84
N GLY A 449 -9.31 2.18 -17.41
CA GLY A 449 -10.46 3.08 -17.36
C GLY A 449 -10.51 3.88 -16.05
N GLN A 450 -11.41 4.88 -15.99
CA GLN A 450 -11.50 5.80 -14.84
C GLN A 450 -12.11 5.18 -13.58
N ASN A 451 -12.90 4.11 -13.72
CA ASN A 451 -13.66 3.50 -12.63
C ASN A 451 -13.01 2.20 -12.13
N HIS A 452 -11.68 2.14 -12.13
CA HIS A 452 -10.97 0.93 -11.72
C HIS A 452 -10.93 0.79 -10.19
N SER A 453 -10.79 -0.44 -9.68
CA SER A 453 -10.67 -0.69 -8.23
C SER A 453 -9.23 -0.79 -7.69
N ILE A 454 -8.22 -0.61 -8.54
CA ILE A 454 -6.80 -0.82 -8.18
C ILE A 454 -6.36 0.06 -7.01
N LEU A 455 -6.67 1.37 -7.06
CA LEU A 455 -6.28 2.30 -6.00
C LEU A 455 -6.91 1.92 -4.66
N ASP A 456 -8.18 1.50 -4.67
CA ASP A 456 -8.94 1.18 -3.47
C ASP A 456 -8.43 -0.10 -2.79
N ASN A 457 -7.94 -1.07 -3.57
CA ASN A 457 -7.34 -2.30 -3.05
C ASN A 457 -5.88 -2.13 -2.58
N CYS A 458 -5.22 -1.02 -2.91
CA CYS A 458 -3.87 -0.70 -2.47
C CYS A 458 -3.89 0.25 -1.26
N HIS A 459 -3.80 -0.32 -0.07
CA HIS A 459 -3.89 0.38 1.22
C HIS A 459 -2.58 1.11 1.57
N VAL A 460 -1.46 0.65 1.01
CA VAL A 460 -0.18 1.34 1.11
C VAL A 460 0.08 2.08 -0.19
N ARG A 461 0.26 3.39 -0.10
CA ARG A 461 0.54 4.25 -1.25
C ARG A 461 1.82 5.03 -1.01
N VAL A 462 2.76 4.93 -1.95
CA VAL A 462 4.00 5.71 -1.91
C VAL A 462 4.03 6.66 -3.10
N THR A 463 4.20 7.95 -2.86
CA THR A 463 4.15 8.97 -3.92
C THR A 463 5.43 9.79 -3.91
N PHE A 464 6.17 9.74 -5.01
CA PHE A 464 7.27 10.66 -5.28
C PHE A 464 6.73 11.93 -5.94
N ALA A 465 7.60 12.93 -6.14
CA ALA A 465 7.26 14.11 -6.94
C ALA A 465 6.64 13.68 -8.29
N THR A 466 5.40 14.10 -8.53
CA THR A 466 4.66 13.78 -9.77
C THR A 466 4.58 14.99 -10.68
N ASN A 467 4.67 14.75 -11.99
CA ASN A 467 4.45 15.79 -12.99
C ASN A 467 2.98 15.86 -13.46
N ASP A 468 2.12 14.97 -12.96
CA ASP A 468 0.71 14.88 -13.34
C ASP A 468 -0.18 15.61 -12.31
N GLU A 469 -0.79 16.71 -12.73
CA GLU A 469 -1.64 17.56 -11.87
C GLU A 469 -2.80 16.76 -11.25
N ARG A 470 -3.38 15.82 -12.01
CA ARG A 470 -4.49 15.00 -11.53
C ARG A 470 -4.06 14.06 -10.41
N THR A 471 -2.90 13.41 -10.57
CA THR A 471 -2.27 12.62 -9.50
C THR A 471 -2.00 13.51 -8.29
N ALA A 472 -1.41 14.70 -8.48
CA ALA A 472 -1.11 15.62 -7.38
C ALA A 472 -2.36 16.07 -6.60
N LYS A 473 -3.45 16.40 -7.31
CA LYS A 473 -4.75 16.73 -6.70
C LYS A 473 -5.30 15.55 -5.91
N ARG A 474 -5.32 14.35 -6.50
CA ARG A 474 -5.80 13.14 -5.83
C ARG A 474 -5.02 12.84 -4.56
N ILE A 475 -3.70 12.97 -4.58
CA ILE A 475 -2.84 12.77 -3.40
C ILE A 475 -3.11 13.83 -2.34
N SER A 476 -3.19 15.12 -2.73
CA SER A 476 -3.53 16.22 -1.82
C SER A 476 -4.88 15.99 -1.12
N GLU A 477 -5.91 15.59 -1.87
CA GLU A 477 -7.23 15.24 -1.33
C GLU A 477 -7.18 14.03 -0.38
N THR A 478 -6.40 13.00 -0.74
CA THR A 478 -6.28 11.77 0.07
C THR A 478 -5.52 12.04 1.38
N LEU A 479 -4.52 12.92 1.37
CA LEU A 479 -3.82 13.36 2.58
C LEU A 479 -4.73 14.17 3.52
N GLY A 480 -5.74 14.82 2.95
CA GLY A 480 -6.75 15.58 3.68
C GLY A 480 -6.29 16.97 4.11
N THR A 481 -7.16 17.60 4.89
CA THR A 481 -7.01 19.00 5.32
C THR A 481 -6.56 19.06 6.77
N ALA A 482 -5.56 19.90 7.03
CA ALA A 482 -5.09 20.26 8.36
C ALA A 482 -5.67 21.61 8.78
N THR A 483 -5.81 21.81 10.09
CA THR A 483 -6.18 23.10 10.67
C THR A 483 -4.91 23.88 11.01
N GLU A 484 -4.67 25.01 10.33
CA GLU A 484 -3.52 25.88 10.59
C GLU A 484 -3.94 27.09 11.44
N LEU A 485 -3.20 27.37 12.52
CA LEU A 485 -3.37 28.58 13.33
C LEU A 485 -2.53 29.72 12.76
N ARG A 486 -3.17 30.64 12.04
CA ARG A 486 -2.52 31.87 11.58
C ARG A 486 -2.65 32.96 12.64
N ALA A 487 -1.52 33.36 13.20
CA ALA A 487 -1.44 34.50 14.09
C ALA A 487 -1.11 35.75 13.27
N GLN A 488 -2.08 36.65 13.09
CA GLN A 488 -1.85 37.97 12.52
C GLN A 488 -1.53 38.94 13.66
N ARG A 489 -0.32 39.48 13.64
CA ARG A 489 0.13 40.50 14.59
C ARG A 489 -0.06 41.86 13.95
N ASN A 490 -1.03 42.62 14.46
CA ASN A 490 -1.22 44.00 14.05
C ASN A 490 -0.50 44.89 15.06
N TYR A 491 0.52 45.60 14.59
CA TYR A 491 1.20 46.62 15.38
C TYR A 491 0.43 47.93 15.23
N ALA A 492 -0.23 48.37 16.31
CA ALA A 492 -0.85 49.68 16.37
C ALA A 492 0.02 50.60 17.23
N GLY A 493 0.66 51.59 16.61
CA GLY A 493 1.48 52.58 17.31
C GLY A 493 2.17 53.57 16.38
N HIS A 494 2.38 54.80 16.86
CA HIS A 494 3.16 55.83 16.17
C HIS A 494 4.66 55.52 16.33
N ARG A 495 5.46 55.61 15.25
CA ARG A 495 6.90 55.28 15.23
C ARG A 495 7.79 56.08 16.21
N LEU A 496 7.23 57.06 16.92
CA LEU A 496 7.93 57.98 17.83
C LEU A 496 7.39 57.97 19.27
N ALA A 497 6.52 57.01 19.63
CA ALA A 497 5.97 56.93 20.98
C ALA A 497 6.98 56.25 21.96
N PRO A 498 7.18 56.78 23.19
CA PRO A 498 8.10 56.21 24.18
C PRO A 498 7.71 54.82 24.71
N TRP A 499 6.48 54.39 24.44
CA TRP A 499 5.93 53.10 24.85
C TRP A 499 5.24 52.47 23.63
N LEU A 500 5.62 51.24 23.28
CA LEU A 500 5.01 50.50 22.18
C LEU A 500 3.53 50.26 22.47
N GLY A 501 2.67 50.78 21.59
CA GLY A 501 1.23 50.63 21.65
C GLY A 501 0.79 49.17 21.59
N HIS A 502 -0.38 48.90 22.17
CA HIS A 502 -1.00 47.59 22.34
C HIS A 502 -0.73 46.61 21.19
N LEU A 503 -0.06 45.49 21.50
CA LEU A 503 0.23 44.43 20.54
C LEU A 503 -1.02 43.55 20.38
N MET A 504 -1.80 43.79 19.32
CA MET A 504 -2.99 42.99 19.04
C MET A 504 -2.59 41.76 18.22
N VAL A 505 -2.61 40.59 18.88
CA VAL A 505 -2.43 39.30 18.21
C VAL A 505 -3.79 38.69 17.97
N SER A 506 -4.25 38.71 16.72
CA SER A 506 -5.42 37.94 16.30
C SER A 506 -4.96 36.55 15.87
N ARG A 507 -5.57 35.50 16.41
CA ARG A 507 -5.34 34.12 15.95
C ARG A 507 -6.58 33.67 15.20
N GLN A 508 -6.39 33.23 13.97
CA GLN A 508 -7.45 32.69 13.14
C GLN A 508 -7.08 31.28 12.72
N GLU A 509 -8.06 30.39 12.79
CA GLU A 509 -7.96 29.04 12.26
C GLU A 509 -8.29 29.07 10.77
N THR A 510 -7.47 28.43 9.96
CA THR A 510 -7.68 28.32 8.52
C THR A 510 -7.50 26.88 8.06
N ALA A 511 -8.36 26.44 7.14
CA ALA A 511 -8.21 25.17 6.44
C ALA A 511 -7.03 25.22 5.48
N ARG A 512 -6.13 24.24 5.54
CA ARG A 512 -5.04 24.07 4.58
C ARG A 512 -4.85 22.59 4.26
N PRO A 513 -4.78 22.18 2.98
CA PRO A 513 -4.35 20.83 2.64
C PRO A 513 -3.01 20.50 3.32
N LEU A 514 -2.84 19.25 3.79
CA LEU A 514 -1.59 18.84 4.44
C LEU A 514 -0.39 19.04 3.49
N LEU A 515 -0.59 18.67 2.23
CA LEU A 515 0.20 19.15 1.09
C LEU A 515 -0.75 19.69 0.03
N THR A 516 -0.45 20.87 -0.51
CA THR A 516 -1.14 21.39 -1.69
C THR A 516 -0.71 20.60 -2.94
N PRO A 517 -1.51 20.56 -4.02
CA PRO A 517 -1.12 19.87 -5.25
C PRO A 517 0.24 20.37 -5.80
N GLY A 518 0.50 21.68 -5.71
CA GLY A 518 1.78 22.26 -6.12
C GLY A 518 2.96 21.75 -5.29
N GLU A 519 2.79 21.60 -3.97
CA GLU A 519 3.84 21.03 -3.10
C GLU A 519 4.08 19.54 -3.38
N VAL A 520 3.03 18.76 -3.69
CA VAL A 520 3.18 17.35 -4.10
C VAL A 520 4.02 17.23 -5.38
N MET A 521 3.84 18.15 -6.34
CA MET A 521 4.62 18.16 -7.59
C MET A 521 6.06 18.64 -7.37
N GLN A 522 6.32 19.39 -6.31
CA GLN A 522 7.62 19.98 -5.98
C GLN A 522 8.35 19.26 -4.83
N LEU A 523 7.95 18.03 -4.51
CA LEU A 523 8.65 17.21 -3.52
C LEU A 523 10.15 17.08 -3.92
N PRO A 524 11.08 17.16 -2.96
CA PRO A 524 12.49 16.88 -3.21
C PRO A 524 12.70 15.50 -3.85
N THR A 525 13.78 15.36 -4.64
CA THR A 525 14.04 14.11 -5.39
C THR A 525 14.41 12.93 -4.50
N ASP A 526 14.77 13.17 -3.25
CA ASP A 526 15.10 12.20 -2.21
C ASP A 526 13.96 11.97 -1.20
N GLU A 527 12.81 12.62 -1.40
CA GLU A 527 11.64 12.49 -0.53
C GLU A 527 10.46 11.79 -1.24
N ALA A 528 9.66 11.09 -0.46
CA ALA A 528 8.41 10.49 -0.89
C ALA A 528 7.38 10.54 0.24
N VAL A 529 6.11 10.65 -0.13
CA VAL A 529 4.98 10.58 0.79
C VAL A 529 4.53 9.14 0.90
N VAL A 530 4.60 8.58 2.11
CA VAL A 530 4.09 7.24 2.42
C VAL A 530 2.76 7.36 3.14
N MET A 531 1.72 6.76 2.58
CA MET A 531 0.38 6.68 3.13
C MET A 531 0.08 5.21 3.46
N VAL A 532 -0.36 4.96 4.68
CA VAL A 532 -0.78 3.64 5.16
C VAL A 532 -2.15 3.83 5.79
N SER A 533 -3.16 3.14 5.26
CA SER A 533 -4.55 3.21 5.71
C SER A 533 -4.96 2.03 6.58
#